data_AF-A0A1H0JZR0-F1
#
_entry.id   AF-A0A1H0JZR0-F1
#
_cell.length_a   1.000
_cell.length_b   1.000
_cell.length_c   1.000
_cell.angle_alpha   90.00
_cell.angle_beta   90.00
_cell.angle_gamma   90.00
#
_symmetry.space_group_name_H-M   'P 1'
#
loop_
_entity.id
_entity.type
_entity.pdbx_description
1 polymer ?
#
loop_
_entity_poly.entity_id
_entity_poly.type
_entity_poly.pdbx_seq_one_letter_code
_entity_poly.pdbx_strand_id
1 'polypeptide(L)'
;MRGLGTTAGGTGHTDRGDRGTDGDSAEIGPDRPGPTPVRGTIQAAFTAVAVVVALALFVSSCATGGTGARDEGPAHADLAGGSAVSSSRAPMATPSASAAPDPMQAVRLVKADPKVSGQVKRELQPCVSDDYPVDVSYGELTGGPAEDIVVNVLSCGDSVGVASYVYQEQDGEYRNVFQAEEPPVYAEIDHGYLVVTEQVYAKDDALSNPSSENVISYLWKSGRFVREDATRTEYGNLGGGDESAAPDG
;
A
#
# COMPACT_ATOMS: atom_id res chain seq x y z
N MET A 1 16.24 -34.27 45.34
CA MET A 1 17.70 -34.11 45.10
C MET A 1 17.86 -32.97 44.10
N ARG A 2 18.29 -31.79 44.56
CA ARG A 2 19.59 -31.15 44.24
C ARG A 2 19.85 -31.03 42.72
N GLY A 3 20.04 -29.85 42.12
CA GLY A 3 20.33 -28.54 42.69
C GLY A 3 20.32 -27.38 41.68
N LEU A 4 20.48 -26.19 42.26
CA LEU A 4 20.65 -24.87 41.65
C LEU A 4 22.04 -24.68 41.04
N GLY A 5 22.16 -23.77 40.07
CA GLY A 5 23.42 -23.17 39.62
C GLY A 5 23.19 -21.95 38.72
N THR A 6 23.67 -20.78 39.15
CA THR A 6 23.53 -19.42 38.60
C THR A 6 24.79 -18.99 37.82
N THR A 7 24.76 -17.75 37.26
CA THR A 7 25.84 -16.86 36.75
C THR A 7 26.41 -17.13 35.34
N ALA A 8 26.84 -16.16 34.52
CA ALA A 8 26.94 -14.69 34.56
C ALA A 8 27.18 -14.16 33.13
N GLY A 9 27.04 -12.85 32.92
CA GLY A 9 27.29 -12.17 31.64
C GLY A 9 28.77 -11.92 31.33
N GLY A 10 29.02 -11.48 30.09
CA GLY A 10 30.33 -11.03 29.62
C GLY A 10 30.21 -10.21 28.34
N THR A 11 30.56 -8.93 28.43
CA THR A 11 30.73 -7.98 27.34
C THR A 11 32.11 -8.14 26.70
N GLY A 12 32.16 -8.26 25.37
CA GLY A 12 33.40 -8.43 24.59
C GLY A 12 33.70 -7.20 23.73
N HIS A 13 34.73 -6.47 24.15
CA HIS A 13 35.40 -5.35 23.51
C HIS A 13 36.26 -5.83 22.31
N THR A 14 36.17 -5.17 21.15
CA THR A 14 37.12 -5.38 20.03
C THR A 14 37.93 -4.12 19.77
N ASP A 15 39.20 -4.21 20.16
CA ASP A 15 40.31 -3.33 19.84
C ASP A 15 40.84 -3.68 18.43
N ARG A 16 41.14 -2.66 17.61
CA ARG A 16 41.80 -2.84 16.30
C ARG A 16 42.68 -1.64 15.95
N GLY A 17 43.88 -1.64 16.53
CA GLY A 17 45.16 -1.60 15.82
C GLY A 17 45.44 -0.43 14.88
N ASP A 18 46.07 0.60 15.43
CA ASP A 18 46.80 1.65 14.69
C ASP A 18 48.28 1.23 14.52
N ARG A 19 48.83 1.38 13.31
CA ARG A 19 50.25 1.08 13.01
C ARG A 19 50.82 2.25 12.23
N GLY A 20 51.58 3.09 12.93
CA GLY A 20 52.41 4.14 12.34
C GLY A 20 53.70 3.60 11.71
N THR A 21 54.21 4.35 10.74
CA THR A 21 55.61 4.36 10.32
C THR A 21 56.01 5.81 10.03
N ASP A 22 57.02 6.28 10.78
CA ASP A 22 57.65 7.60 10.69
C ASP A 22 58.81 7.63 9.69
N GLY A 23 59.04 8.83 9.12
CA GLY A 23 60.34 9.39 8.71
C GLY A 23 61.01 8.84 7.46
N ASP A 24 61.83 9.54 6.70
CA ASP A 24 62.39 10.90 6.71
C ASP A 24 63.28 10.98 5.43
N SER A 25 63.34 12.13 4.75
CA SER A 25 64.57 12.67 4.10
C SER A 25 64.22 13.81 3.13
N ALA A 26 64.78 14.98 3.43
CA ALA A 26 64.70 16.23 2.67
C ALA A 26 65.85 16.36 1.64
N GLU A 27 65.69 17.23 0.63
CA GLU A 27 66.62 18.36 0.33
C GLU A 27 66.19 19.22 -0.91
N ILE A 28 66.18 20.55 -0.70
CA ILE A 28 66.61 21.72 -1.56
C ILE A 28 65.97 21.88 -2.97
N GLY A 29 65.19 22.90 -3.38
CA GLY A 29 65.23 24.39 -3.28
C GLY A 29 65.45 25.01 -4.70
N PRO A 30 65.20 26.30 -5.05
CA PRO A 30 64.24 27.33 -4.59
C PRO A 30 63.48 28.09 -5.74
N ASP A 31 62.66 29.08 -5.33
CA ASP A 31 62.45 30.41 -5.97
C ASP A 31 61.26 30.66 -6.93
N ARG A 32 60.19 31.31 -6.41
CA ARG A 32 59.68 32.67 -6.79
C ARG A 32 58.18 32.92 -6.43
N PRO A 33 57.73 34.20 -6.33
CA PRO A 33 57.05 34.74 -5.16
C PRO A 33 55.52 34.89 -5.30
N GLY A 34 54.83 35.00 -4.17
CA GLY A 34 53.41 35.36 -4.12
C GLY A 34 53.12 36.86 -4.25
N PRO A 35 51.84 37.24 -4.18
CA PRO A 35 51.41 38.51 -3.63
C PRO A 35 50.60 38.34 -2.34
N THR A 36 50.82 39.30 -1.45
CA THR A 36 50.29 39.51 -0.10
C THR A 36 48.76 39.74 -0.01
N PRO A 37 48.18 39.56 1.20
CA PRO A 37 46.74 39.70 1.45
C PRO A 37 46.32 41.17 1.57
N VAL A 38 45.15 41.50 1.02
CA VAL A 38 44.51 42.80 1.26
C VAL A 38 43.24 42.57 2.08
N ARG A 39 43.33 42.95 3.35
CA ARG A 39 42.20 43.15 4.26
C ARG A 39 41.53 44.47 3.86
N GLY A 40 40.23 44.46 3.56
CA GLY A 40 39.51 45.66 3.16
C GLY A 40 37.99 45.49 3.22
N THR A 41 37.44 45.60 4.44
CA THR A 41 36.16 46.25 4.79
C THR A 41 35.17 46.56 3.66
N ILE A 42 34.17 45.70 3.41
CA ILE A 42 32.84 46.14 2.92
C ILE A 42 31.74 45.25 3.53
N GLN A 43 31.49 45.48 4.82
CA GLN A 43 30.24 45.11 5.49
C GLN A 43 29.18 46.14 5.10
N ALA A 44 28.70 46.15 3.84
CA ALA A 44 27.61 47.04 3.39
C ALA A 44 27.15 46.73 1.95
N ALA A 45 26.82 45.49 1.60
CA ALA A 45 26.24 45.21 0.28
C ALA A 45 25.31 43.99 0.22
N PHE A 46 24.73 43.55 1.35
CA PHE A 46 23.84 42.37 1.39
C PHE A 46 22.35 42.71 1.49
N THR A 47 21.95 43.97 1.37
CA THR A 47 20.54 44.39 1.57
C THR A 47 19.78 44.77 0.30
N ALA A 48 20.40 44.75 -0.89
CA ALA A 48 19.75 45.26 -2.11
C ALA A 48 19.40 44.20 -3.18
N VAL A 49 19.72 42.92 -3.00
CA VAL A 49 19.41 41.85 -3.99
C VAL A 49 18.23 40.97 -3.56
N ALA A 50 17.84 40.97 -2.28
CA ALA A 50 16.76 40.13 -1.77
C ALA A 50 15.34 40.61 -2.13
N VAL A 51 15.16 41.87 -2.56
CA VAL A 51 13.83 42.46 -2.81
C VAL A 51 13.32 42.22 -4.24
N VAL A 52 14.20 41.92 -5.20
CA VAL A 52 13.80 41.76 -6.62
C VAL A 52 13.37 40.33 -6.96
N VAL A 53 13.76 39.32 -6.19
CA VAL A 53 13.35 37.92 -6.43
C VAL A 53 11.94 37.63 -5.87
N ALA A 54 11.47 38.39 -4.88
CA ALA A 54 10.17 38.17 -4.24
C ALA A 54 8.95 38.66 -5.07
N LEU A 55 9.16 39.52 -6.09
CA LEU A 55 8.07 40.09 -6.89
C LEU A 55 7.82 39.39 -8.24
N ALA A 56 8.66 38.43 -8.63
CA ALA A 56 8.54 37.72 -9.91
C ALA A 56 7.88 36.32 -9.80
N LEU A 57 7.50 35.86 -8.61
CA LEU A 57 6.89 34.54 -8.39
C LEU A 57 5.36 34.57 -8.19
N PHE A 58 4.71 35.73 -8.35
CA PHE A 58 3.27 35.92 -8.11
C PHE A 58 2.43 36.12 -9.37
N VAL A 59 2.73 35.40 -10.47
CA VAL A 59 1.87 35.44 -11.68
C VAL A 59 1.85 34.10 -12.42
N SER A 60 1.29 33.08 -11.78
CA SER A 60 0.74 31.90 -12.48
C SER A 60 -0.22 31.11 -11.60
N SER A 61 -1.38 31.68 -11.29
CA SER A 61 -2.51 30.91 -10.74
C SER A 61 -3.84 31.47 -11.23
N CYS A 62 -4.21 31.07 -12.44
CA CYS A 62 -5.61 31.01 -12.90
C CYS A 62 -5.68 29.90 -13.96
N ALA A 63 -5.78 28.65 -13.53
CA ALA A 63 -6.39 27.60 -14.33
C ALA A 63 -7.65 27.17 -13.56
N THR A 64 -8.75 27.83 -13.90
CA THR A 64 -10.10 27.42 -13.54
C THR A 64 -10.31 25.98 -14.02
N GLY A 65 -10.74 25.12 -13.10
CA GLY A 65 -11.05 23.73 -13.36
C GLY A 65 -12.19 23.60 -14.37
N GLY A 66 -11.87 23.01 -15.52
CA GLY A 66 -12.88 22.46 -16.42
C GLY A 66 -13.28 21.09 -15.88
N THR A 67 -14.47 20.97 -15.31
CA THR A 67 -15.14 19.68 -15.16
C THR A 67 -15.48 19.19 -16.55
N GLY A 68 -14.57 18.43 -17.16
CA GLY A 68 -14.88 17.67 -18.37
C GLY A 68 -15.93 16.63 -18.00
N ALA A 69 -17.21 16.96 -18.20
CA ALA A 69 -18.23 15.95 -18.38
C ALA A 69 -17.79 15.11 -19.58
N ARG A 70 -17.24 13.92 -19.31
CA ARG A 70 -17.12 12.92 -20.35
C ARG A 70 -18.54 12.47 -20.63
N ASP A 71 -19.03 12.93 -21.77
CA ASP A 71 -20.18 12.35 -22.44
C ASP A 71 -19.76 10.94 -22.87
N GLU A 72 -19.85 10.00 -21.93
CA GLU A 72 -19.71 8.57 -22.21
C GLU A 72 -20.95 8.19 -23.03
N GLY A 73 -20.84 8.37 -24.36
CA GLY A 73 -21.85 7.97 -25.32
C GLY A 73 -22.27 6.51 -25.12
N PRO A 74 -23.48 6.13 -25.57
CA PRO A 74 -24.12 4.89 -25.16
C PRO A 74 -23.24 3.67 -25.42
N ALA A 75 -23.04 2.87 -24.37
CA ALA A 75 -22.35 1.59 -24.45
C ALA A 75 -23.06 0.71 -25.51
N HIS A 76 -22.39 0.49 -26.63
CA HIS A 76 -22.89 -0.42 -27.66
C HIS A 76 -22.83 -1.84 -27.11
N ALA A 77 -24.00 -2.37 -26.78
CA ALA A 77 -24.22 -3.80 -26.67
C ALA A 77 -24.25 -4.44 -28.06
N ASP A 78 -23.61 -5.61 -28.10
CA ASP A 78 -23.79 -6.73 -29.02
C ASP A 78 -23.03 -6.83 -30.35
N LEU A 79 -22.09 -7.79 -30.29
CA LEU A 79 -22.01 -9.03 -31.07
C LEU A 79 -21.74 -9.01 -32.60
N ALA A 80 -20.74 -9.84 -32.91
CA ALA A 80 -20.59 -10.67 -34.11
C ALA A 80 -20.17 -9.99 -35.43
N GLY A 81 -18.97 -10.36 -35.89
CA GLY A 81 -18.56 -10.16 -37.28
C GLY A 81 -17.09 -10.52 -37.48
N GLY A 82 -16.83 -11.74 -37.92
CA GLY A 82 -15.47 -12.26 -38.10
C GLY A 82 -14.64 -11.53 -39.15
N SER A 83 -13.32 -11.60 -38.97
CA SER A 83 -12.37 -11.50 -40.07
C SER A 83 -11.18 -12.41 -39.81
N ALA A 84 -11.09 -13.42 -40.66
CA ALA A 84 -9.95 -14.30 -40.76
C ALA A 84 -8.74 -13.53 -41.29
N VAL A 85 -7.63 -13.57 -40.55
CA VAL A 85 -6.30 -13.47 -41.15
C VAL A 85 -5.47 -14.66 -40.67
N SER A 86 -5.20 -15.56 -41.61
CA SER A 86 -4.30 -16.68 -41.44
C SER A 86 -2.87 -16.17 -41.34
N SER A 87 -2.19 -16.47 -40.24
CA SER A 87 -0.73 -16.40 -40.17
C SER A 87 -0.24 -17.54 -39.30
N SER A 88 0.32 -18.53 -39.99
CA SER A 88 0.91 -19.72 -39.42
C SER A 88 2.19 -19.38 -38.65
N ARG A 89 2.14 -19.47 -37.32
CA ARG A 89 3.33 -19.65 -36.48
C ARG A 89 2.97 -20.53 -35.29
N ALA A 90 3.73 -21.60 -35.09
CA ALA A 90 3.51 -22.58 -34.04
C ALA A 90 3.42 -21.90 -32.66
N PRO A 91 2.46 -22.27 -31.79
CA PRO A 91 2.36 -21.67 -30.47
C PRO A 91 3.48 -22.24 -29.59
N MET A 92 4.47 -21.41 -29.27
CA MET A 92 5.13 -21.52 -27.97
C MET A 92 4.08 -21.07 -26.95
N ALA A 93 3.72 -21.96 -26.03
CA ALA A 93 2.80 -21.65 -24.95
C ALA A 93 3.46 -20.63 -24.00
N THR A 94 3.25 -19.36 -24.27
CA THR A 94 3.29 -18.31 -23.25
C THR A 94 1.98 -18.42 -22.46
N PRO A 95 1.98 -18.55 -21.12
CA PRO A 95 0.74 -18.42 -20.35
C PRO A 95 0.16 -17.04 -20.67
N SER A 96 -1.02 -17.05 -21.30
CA SER A 96 -1.72 -15.85 -21.70
C SER A 96 -2.06 -15.05 -20.45
N ALA A 97 -1.64 -13.79 -20.44
CA ALA A 97 -2.16 -12.79 -19.53
C ALA A 97 -3.70 -12.74 -19.64
N SER A 98 -4.33 -12.62 -18.46
CA SER A 98 -5.73 -12.23 -18.24
C SER A 98 -6.79 -13.27 -18.62
N ALA A 99 -6.76 -14.44 -17.98
CA ALA A 99 -8.03 -15.07 -17.61
C ALA A 99 -8.71 -14.18 -16.56
N ALA A 100 -10.03 -13.98 -16.67
CA ALA A 100 -10.78 -13.35 -15.58
C ALA A 100 -10.54 -14.15 -14.28
N PRO A 101 -10.50 -13.49 -13.11
CA PRO A 101 -10.42 -14.15 -11.82
C PRO A 101 -11.34 -15.38 -11.75
N ASP A 102 -10.85 -16.54 -11.27
CA ASP A 102 -11.70 -17.74 -11.03
C ASP A 102 -12.28 -17.67 -9.60
N PRO A 103 -13.53 -17.22 -9.41
CA PRO A 103 -14.10 -17.07 -8.09
C PRO A 103 -14.30 -18.42 -7.41
N MET A 104 -14.53 -19.49 -8.19
CA MET A 104 -14.76 -20.82 -7.66
C MET A 104 -13.46 -21.45 -7.14
N GLN A 105 -12.30 -21.13 -7.73
CA GLN A 105 -11.01 -21.48 -7.14
C GLN A 105 -10.82 -20.82 -5.78
N ALA A 106 -11.09 -19.52 -5.68
CA ALA A 106 -10.99 -18.78 -4.41
C ALA A 106 -11.91 -19.37 -3.34
N VAL A 107 -13.16 -19.68 -3.68
CA VAL A 107 -14.11 -20.35 -2.76
C VAL A 107 -13.57 -21.69 -2.28
N ARG A 108 -12.99 -22.50 -3.17
CA ARG A 108 -12.38 -23.80 -2.79
C ARG A 108 -11.20 -23.61 -1.84
N LEU A 109 -10.34 -22.62 -2.09
CA LEU A 109 -9.21 -22.30 -1.21
C LEU A 109 -9.69 -21.93 0.19
N VAL A 110 -10.60 -20.96 0.31
CA VAL A 110 -11.12 -20.50 1.61
C VAL A 110 -11.85 -21.61 2.37
N LYS A 111 -12.66 -22.42 1.69
CA LYS A 111 -13.36 -23.54 2.33
C LYS A 111 -12.42 -24.65 2.80
N ALA A 112 -11.37 -24.96 2.03
CA ALA A 112 -10.41 -26.00 2.36
C ALA A 112 -9.39 -25.58 3.44
N ASP A 113 -9.13 -24.28 3.58
CA ASP A 113 -8.11 -23.75 4.48
C ASP A 113 -8.47 -23.97 5.96
N PRO A 114 -7.70 -24.75 6.73
CA PRO A 114 -7.99 -25.02 8.13
C PRO A 114 -7.82 -23.80 9.06
N LYS A 115 -7.15 -22.72 8.60
CA LYS A 115 -6.99 -21.49 9.37
C LYS A 115 -8.24 -20.61 9.34
N VAL A 116 -9.06 -20.74 8.31
CA VAL A 116 -10.30 -19.97 8.14
C VAL A 116 -11.33 -20.40 9.18
N SER A 117 -11.92 -19.45 9.89
CA SER A 117 -12.89 -19.77 10.94
C SER A 117 -14.14 -20.48 10.40
N GLY A 118 -14.75 -21.27 11.27
CA GLY A 118 -16.02 -21.92 10.96
C GLY A 118 -17.16 -20.91 10.72
N GLN A 119 -17.07 -19.69 11.22
CA GLN A 119 -18.06 -18.65 10.96
C GLN A 119 -17.97 -18.18 9.52
N VAL A 120 -16.79 -17.75 9.05
CA VAL A 120 -16.60 -17.34 7.66
C VAL A 120 -16.99 -18.45 6.70
N LYS A 121 -16.64 -19.72 6.98
CA LYS A 121 -17.03 -20.84 6.12
C LYS A 121 -18.54 -21.07 6.03
N ARG A 122 -19.30 -20.75 7.09
CA ARG A 122 -20.78 -20.83 7.07
C ARG A 122 -21.39 -19.68 6.29
N GLU A 123 -20.81 -18.48 6.40
CA GLU A 123 -21.25 -17.29 5.66
C GLU A 123 -20.87 -17.37 4.17
N LEU A 124 -19.77 -18.06 3.83
CA LEU A 124 -19.35 -18.35 2.46
C LEU A 124 -20.21 -19.47 1.83
N GLN A 125 -21.45 -19.13 1.53
CA GLN A 125 -22.41 -19.92 0.78
C GLN A 125 -22.87 -19.16 -0.47
N PRO A 126 -23.41 -19.84 -1.50
CA PRO A 126 -23.98 -19.14 -2.64
C PRO A 126 -25.10 -18.19 -2.20
N CYS A 127 -25.12 -16.99 -2.77
CA CYS A 127 -26.15 -15.98 -2.50
C CYS A 127 -27.35 -16.16 -3.42
N VAL A 128 -27.08 -16.35 -4.71
CA VAL A 128 -28.07 -16.61 -5.75
C VAL A 128 -27.53 -17.71 -6.64
N SER A 129 -28.29 -18.79 -6.80
CA SER A 129 -27.86 -19.96 -7.57
C SER A 129 -26.50 -20.50 -7.09
N ASP A 130 -25.47 -20.48 -7.94
CA ASP A 130 -24.11 -20.94 -7.63
C ASP A 130 -23.12 -19.79 -7.43
N ASP A 131 -23.60 -18.54 -7.38
CA ASP A 131 -22.75 -17.35 -7.25
C ASP A 131 -22.42 -17.08 -5.77
N TYR A 132 -21.13 -17.07 -5.46
CA TYR A 132 -20.60 -16.80 -4.13
C TYR A 132 -20.26 -15.32 -3.93
N PRO A 133 -20.42 -14.78 -2.71
CA PRO A 133 -20.07 -13.39 -2.42
C PRO A 133 -18.57 -13.28 -2.16
N VAL A 134 -17.77 -13.43 -3.21
CA VAL A 134 -16.32 -13.26 -3.14
C VAL A 134 -15.86 -12.24 -4.16
N ASP A 135 -14.87 -11.46 -3.76
CA ASP A 135 -14.08 -10.65 -4.67
C ASP A 135 -12.64 -11.16 -4.66
N VAL A 136 -12.02 -11.20 -5.84
CA VAL A 136 -10.74 -11.87 -6.06
C VAL A 136 -9.83 -10.96 -6.90
N SER A 137 -8.69 -10.63 -6.32
CA SER A 137 -7.63 -9.88 -6.98
C SER A 137 -6.36 -10.71 -7.03
N TYR A 138 -5.59 -10.55 -8.11
CA TYR A 138 -4.29 -11.19 -8.30
C TYR A 138 -3.20 -10.12 -8.40
N GLY A 139 -2.05 -10.37 -7.80
CA GLY A 139 -0.89 -9.50 -7.98
C GLY A 139 0.31 -9.90 -7.16
N GLU A 140 1.39 -9.14 -7.34
CA GLU A 140 2.68 -9.42 -6.70
C GLU A 140 2.74 -8.74 -5.32
N LEU A 141 2.62 -9.52 -4.25
CA LEU A 141 2.78 -9.05 -2.86
C LEU A 141 3.97 -9.71 -2.15
N THR A 142 4.29 -10.96 -2.50
CA THR A 142 5.20 -11.80 -1.71
C THR A 142 6.55 -12.12 -2.39
N GLY A 143 6.74 -11.76 -3.66
CA GLY A 143 7.93 -12.10 -4.43
C GLY A 143 7.95 -13.56 -4.90
N GLY A 144 6.79 -14.20 -4.96
CA GLY A 144 6.63 -15.63 -5.25
C GLY A 144 6.83 -15.98 -6.73
N PRO A 145 6.82 -17.28 -7.08
CA PRO A 145 6.92 -17.72 -8.48
C PRO A 145 5.61 -17.54 -9.27
N ALA A 146 4.50 -17.22 -8.61
CA ALA A 146 3.19 -16.93 -9.18
C ALA A 146 2.55 -15.74 -8.44
N GLU A 147 1.57 -15.11 -9.07
CA GLU A 147 0.79 -14.02 -8.45
C GLU A 147 0.11 -14.50 -7.16
N ASP A 148 0.13 -13.65 -6.14
CA ASP A 148 -0.64 -13.87 -4.91
C ASP A 148 -2.13 -13.63 -5.18
N ILE A 149 -2.97 -14.39 -4.49
CA ILE A 149 -4.43 -14.27 -4.59
C ILE A 149 -4.95 -13.58 -3.35
N VAL A 150 -5.54 -12.40 -3.50
CA VAL A 150 -6.31 -11.73 -2.46
C VAL A 150 -7.77 -12.12 -2.61
N VAL A 151 -8.36 -12.66 -1.54
CA VAL A 151 -9.76 -13.09 -1.52
C VAL A 151 -10.48 -12.32 -0.43
N ASN A 152 -11.47 -11.52 -0.82
CA ASN A 152 -12.42 -10.88 0.09
C ASN A 152 -13.73 -11.69 0.09
N VAL A 153 -14.14 -12.17 1.26
CA VAL A 153 -15.47 -12.75 1.48
C VAL A 153 -16.41 -11.63 1.86
N LEU A 154 -17.53 -11.52 1.18
CA LEU A 154 -18.53 -10.48 1.36
C LEU A 154 -19.83 -11.07 1.92
N SER A 155 -20.68 -10.21 2.48
CA SER A 155 -22.08 -10.55 2.74
C SER A 155 -22.89 -10.57 1.43
N CYS A 156 -23.89 -11.46 1.36
CA CYS A 156 -24.72 -11.62 0.16
C CYS A 156 -25.60 -10.41 -0.21
N GLY A 157 -26.01 -9.62 0.78
CA GLY A 157 -27.04 -8.59 0.59
C GLY A 157 -26.47 -7.22 0.22
N ASP A 158 -25.46 -6.80 0.96
CA ASP A 158 -24.90 -5.45 0.95
C ASP A 158 -23.41 -5.42 0.58
N SER A 159 -22.83 -6.57 0.21
CA SER A 159 -21.42 -6.70 -0.20
C SER A 159 -20.44 -6.16 0.84
N VAL A 160 -20.80 -6.24 2.12
CA VAL A 160 -19.96 -5.82 3.24
C VAL A 160 -18.90 -6.88 3.45
N GLY A 161 -17.64 -6.45 3.53
CA GLY A 161 -16.50 -7.34 3.73
C GLY A 161 -16.55 -8.05 5.08
N VAL A 162 -16.62 -9.38 5.04
CA VAL A 162 -16.64 -10.29 6.21
C VAL A 162 -15.22 -10.70 6.57
N ALA A 163 -14.40 -11.02 5.58
CA ALA A 163 -13.03 -11.46 5.79
C ALA A 163 -12.16 -11.23 4.56
N SER A 164 -10.86 -11.09 4.78
CA SER A 164 -9.85 -10.93 3.73
C SER A 164 -8.69 -11.90 3.95
N TYR A 165 -8.22 -12.51 2.86
CA TYR A 165 -7.14 -13.50 2.87
C TYR A 165 -6.13 -13.21 1.77
N VAL A 166 -4.86 -13.54 2.01
CA VAL A 166 -3.84 -13.63 0.95
C VAL A 166 -3.32 -15.05 0.87
N TYR A 167 -3.38 -15.62 -0.33
CA TYR A 167 -2.82 -16.92 -0.66
C TYR A 167 -1.59 -16.77 -1.56
N GLN A 168 -0.47 -17.31 -1.10
CA GLN A 168 0.79 -17.36 -1.82
C GLN A 168 1.01 -18.77 -2.39
N GLU A 169 1.52 -18.88 -3.61
CA GLU A 169 1.97 -20.17 -4.17
C GLU A 169 3.23 -20.69 -3.44
N GLN A 170 3.17 -21.93 -2.99
CA GLN A 170 4.28 -22.65 -2.36
C GLN A 170 4.23 -24.13 -2.78
N ASP A 171 5.28 -24.59 -3.47
CA ASP A 171 5.46 -26.00 -3.88
C ASP A 171 4.28 -26.59 -4.67
N GLY A 172 3.68 -25.81 -5.57
CA GLY A 172 2.54 -26.19 -6.41
C GLY A 172 1.18 -25.96 -5.76
N GLU A 173 1.12 -25.44 -4.53
CA GLU A 173 -0.12 -25.22 -3.79
C GLU A 173 -0.22 -23.82 -3.19
N TYR A 174 -1.41 -23.24 -3.22
CA TYR A 174 -1.67 -21.96 -2.57
C TYR A 174 -1.81 -22.12 -1.05
N ARG A 175 -1.11 -21.28 -0.29
CA ARG A 175 -1.05 -21.27 1.17
C ARG A 175 -1.46 -19.92 1.72
N ASN A 176 -2.32 -19.91 2.73
CA ASN A 176 -2.71 -18.69 3.43
C ASN A 176 -1.55 -18.13 4.25
N VAL A 177 -1.17 -16.90 3.91
CA VAL A 177 -0.09 -16.12 4.52
C VAL A 177 -0.58 -14.82 5.18
N PHE A 178 -1.86 -14.49 5.05
CA PHE A 178 -2.53 -13.36 5.70
C PHE A 178 -4.02 -13.68 5.93
N GLN A 179 -4.55 -13.23 7.07
CA GLN A 179 -5.98 -13.29 7.37
C GLN A 179 -6.42 -12.08 8.18
N ALA A 180 -7.61 -11.57 7.87
CA ALA A 180 -8.37 -10.65 8.69
C ALA A 180 -9.84 -11.07 8.65
N GLU A 181 -10.43 -11.39 9.80
CA GLU A 181 -11.79 -11.94 9.91
C GLU A 181 -12.68 -11.14 10.88
N GLU A 182 -12.35 -9.88 11.13
CA GLU A 182 -13.14 -8.97 11.97
C GLU A 182 -13.92 -8.01 11.05
N PRO A 183 -15.21 -8.25 10.79
CA PRO A 183 -16.00 -7.40 9.89
C PRO A 183 -16.33 -6.03 10.51
N PRO A 184 -16.49 -4.96 9.70
CA PRO A 184 -16.27 -4.94 8.25
C PRO A 184 -14.79 -4.78 7.88
N VAL A 185 -14.28 -5.70 7.06
CA VAL A 185 -12.89 -5.69 6.58
C VAL A 185 -12.82 -5.97 5.09
N TYR A 186 -11.97 -5.23 4.39
CA TYR A 186 -11.71 -5.42 2.97
C TYR A 186 -10.23 -5.17 2.65
N ALA A 187 -9.66 -5.95 1.74
CA ALA A 187 -8.25 -5.86 1.38
C ALA A 187 -8.04 -5.63 -0.12
N GLU A 188 -7.08 -4.78 -0.44
CA GLU A 188 -6.72 -4.36 -1.79
C GLU A 188 -5.21 -4.49 -2.00
N ILE A 189 -4.82 -4.63 -3.27
CA ILE A 189 -3.42 -4.55 -3.69
C ILE A 189 -3.18 -3.12 -4.16
N ASP A 190 -2.31 -2.38 -3.48
CA ASP A 190 -1.90 -1.03 -3.88
C ASP A 190 -0.38 -0.93 -3.93
N HIS A 191 0.18 -0.72 -5.13
CA HIS A 191 1.61 -0.53 -5.36
C HIS A 191 2.54 -1.54 -4.65
N GLY A 192 2.13 -2.82 -4.57
CA GLY A 192 2.88 -3.90 -3.90
C GLY A 192 2.69 -3.99 -2.38
N TYR A 193 1.82 -3.15 -1.82
CA TYR A 193 1.31 -3.28 -0.46
C TYR A 193 -0.02 -4.01 -0.47
N LEU A 194 -0.24 -4.80 0.57
CA LEU A 194 -1.58 -5.22 0.94
C LEU A 194 -2.18 -4.11 1.80
N VAL A 195 -3.21 -3.44 1.31
CA VAL A 195 -3.91 -2.39 2.04
C VAL A 195 -5.20 -2.98 2.59
N VAL A 196 -5.39 -2.90 3.90
CA VAL A 196 -6.57 -3.42 4.59
C VAL A 196 -7.34 -2.26 5.20
N THR A 197 -8.61 -2.17 4.85
CA THR A 197 -9.55 -1.17 5.38
C THR A 197 -10.49 -1.86 6.36
N GLU A 198 -10.55 -1.33 7.58
CA GLU A 198 -11.41 -1.81 8.66
C GLU A 198 -12.36 -0.68 9.08
N GLN A 199 -13.67 -0.89 8.97
CA GLN A 199 -14.64 0.07 9.49
C GLN A 199 -14.85 -0.14 10.99
N VAL A 200 -14.95 0.96 11.73
CA VAL A 200 -15.04 0.95 13.19
C VAL A 200 -16.32 1.65 13.63
N TYR A 201 -17.13 0.91 14.38
CA TYR A 201 -18.42 1.34 14.89
C TYR A 201 -18.35 1.65 16.39
N ALA A 202 -18.84 2.82 16.80
CA ALA A 202 -19.14 3.12 18.18
C ALA A 202 -20.44 2.42 18.62
N LYS A 203 -20.71 2.43 19.93
CA LYS A 203 -21.83 1.70 20.56
C LYS A 203 -23.20 1.95 19.92
N ASP A 204 -23.42 3.16 19.43
CA ASP A 204 -24.71 3.65 18.96
C ASP A 204 -24.71 3.98 17.46
N ASP A 205 -23.71 3.49 16.72
CA ASP A 205 -23.63 3.70 15.28
C ASP A 205 -24.71 2.90 14.56
N ALA A 206 -25.34 3.54 13.57
CA ALA A 206 -26.16 2.81 12.61
C ALA A 206 -25.24 1.97 11.72
N LEU A 207 -25.70 0.80 11.26
CA LEU A 207 -24.93 -0.06 10.34
C LEU A 207 -24.43 0.69 9.09
N SER A 208 -25.20 1.66 8.60
CA SER A 208 -24.83 2.47 7.44
C SER A 208 -23.83 3.59 7.74
N ASN A 209 -23.56 3.89 9.02
CA ASN A 209 -22.79 5.05 9.47
C ASN A 209 -21.73 4.62 10.50
N PRO A 210 -20.59 4.05 10.06
CA PRO A 210 -19.45 3.87 10.95
C PRO A 210 -18.96 5.22 11.50
N SER A 211 -18.39 5.22 12.69
CA SER A 211 -17.74 6.38 13.30
C SER A 211 -16.36 6.66 12.72
N SER A 212 -15.64 5.62 12.30
CA SER A 212 -14.28 5.76 11.78
C SER A 212 -13.87 4.58 10.91
N GLU A 213 -12.73 4.72 10.24
CA GLU A 213 -12.04 3.64 9.53
C GLU A 213 -10.56 3.61 9.92
N ASN A 214 -9.96 2.42 9.86
CA ASN A 214 -8.52 2.26 9.82
C ASN A 214 -8.12 1.77 8.43
N VAL A 215 -7.13 2.43 7.81
CA VAL A 215 -6.51 1.98 6.56
C VAL A 215 -5.07 1.59 6.89
N ILE A 216 -4.77 0.30 6.77
CA ILE A 216 -3.52 -0.31 7.22
C ILE A 216 -2.75 -0.86 6.01
N SER A 217 -1.54 -0.36 5.79
CA SER A 217 -0.68 -0.86 4.72
C SER A 217 0.30 -1.90 5.27
N TYR A 218 0.35 -3.06 4.65
CA TYR A 218 1.26 -4.14 4.96
C TYR A 218 2.24 -4.39 3.81
N LEU A 219 3.49 -4.66 4.16
CA LEU A 219 4.52 -5.09 3.22
C LEU A 219 5.03 -6.47 3.60
N TRP A 220 5.28 -7.30 2.59
CA TRP A 220 5.89 -8.61 2.81
C TRP A 220 7.36 -8.47 3.20
N LYS A 221 7.71 -8.95 4.39
CA LYS A 221 9.09 -8.95 4.91
C LYS A 221 9.38 -10.25 5.64
N SER A 222 10.45 -10.92 5.23
CA SER A 222 10.96 -12.12 5.91
C SER A 222 9.89 -13.21 6.09
N GLY A 223 9.08 -13.45 5.06
CA GLY A 223 8.09 -14.54 5.05
C GLY A 223 6.76 -14.22 5.75
N ARG A 224 6.44 -12.94 5.99
CA ARG A 224 5.15 -12.50 6.55
C ARG A 224 4.82 -11.07 6.14
N PHE A 225 3.54 -10.72 6.20
CA PHE A 225 3.10 -9.32 6.13
C PHE A 225 3.44 -8.60 7.43
N VAL A 226 4.08 -7.43 7.30
CA VAL A 226 4.42 -6.53 8.39
C VAL A 226 3.70 -5.21 8.13
N ARG A 227 3.00 -4.69 9.15
CA ARG A 227 2.37 -3.37 9.07
C ARG A 227 3.44 -2.30 8.93
N GLU A 228 3.39 -1.57 7.82
CA GLU A 228 4.30 -0.46 7.54
C GLU A 228 3.71 0.88 7.98
N ASP A 229 2.43 1.08 7.71
CA ASP A 229 1.70 2.28 8.08
C ASP A 229 0.26 1.97 8.48
N ALA A 230 -0.38 2.88 9.23
CA ALA A 230 -1.82 3.00 9.15
C ALA A 230 -2.30 4.41 9.48
N THR A 231 -3.38 4.78 8.80
CA THR A 231 -4.14 5.99 9.08
C THR A 231 -5.48 5.61 9.70
N ARG A 232 -5.95 6.45 10.62
CA ARG A 232 -7.32 6.39 11.12
C ARG A 232 -8.05 7.66 10.75
N THR A 233 -9.21 7.52 10.11
CA THR A 233 -10.08 8.65 9.76
C THR A 233 -11.29 8.60 10.68
N GLU A 234 -11.50 9.65 11.46
CA GLU A 234 -12.76 9.85 12.19
C GLU A 234 -13.75 10.52 11.23
N TYR A 235 -14.91 9.92 11.02
CA TYR A 235 -15.94 10.55 10.21
C TYR A 235 -16.66 11.61 11.04
N GLY A 236 -16.74 12.83 10.51
CA GLY A 236 -17.45 13.92 11.16
C GLY A 236 -18.95 13.67 11.15
N ASN A 237 -19.61 13.94 12.27
CA ASN A 237 -21.07 14.01 12.29
C ASN A 237 -21.48 15.29 11.56
N LEU A 238 -22.04 15.16 10.35
CA LEU A 238 -22.72 16.27 9.69
C LEU A 238 -23.99 16.54 10.50
N GLY A 239 -23.83 17.27 11.61
CA GLY A 239 -24.95 17.68 12.44
C GLY A 239 -26.01 18.28 11.55
N GLY A 240 -27.24 17.75 11.65
CA GLY A 240 -28.41 18.37 11.04
C GLY A 240 -28.39 19.82 11.48
N GLY A 241 -28.07 20.72 10.55
CA GLY A 241 -28.04 22.14 10.83
C GLY A 241 -29.37 22.48 11.46
N ASP A 242 -29.33 23.15 12.61
CA ASP A 242 -30.50 23.85 13.11
C ASP A 242 -31.04 24.66 11.94
N GLU A 243 -32.22 24.27 11.46
CA GLU A 243 -32.95 25.00 10.45
C GLU A 243 -33.11 26.42 10.99
N SER A 244 -32.24 27.32 10.50
CA SER A 244 -32.24 28.72 10.90
C SER A 244 -33.65 29.23 10.64
N ALA A 245 -34.42 29.43 11.71
CA ALA A 245 -35.78 29.91 11.63
C ALA A 245 -35.82 31.11 10.68
N ALA A 246 -36.61 30.99 9.61
CA ALA A 246 -36.82 32.09 8.68
C ALA A 246 -37.37 33.28 9.48
N PRO A 247 -36.85 34.51 9.30
CA PRO A 247 -37.40 35.66 9.97
C PRO A 247 -38.82 35.91 9.46
N ASP A 248 -39.78 35.97 10.39
CA ASP A 248 -41.14 36.40 10.10
C ASP A 248 -41.11 37.85 9.58
N GLY A 249 -41.65 38.05 8.37
CA GLY A 249 -41.84 39.36 7.74
C GLY A 249 -43.31 39.73 7.65
#